data_AF-A0A848UAP6-F1
#
_entry.id   AF-A0A848UAP6-F1
#
_cell.length_a   1.000
_cell.length_b   1.000
_cell.length_c   1.000
_cell.angle_alpha   90.00
_cell.angle_beta   90.00
_cell.angle_gamma   90.00
#
_symmetry.space_group_name_H-M   'P 1'
#
loop_
_entity.id
_entity.type
_entity.pdbx_description
1 polymer ?
#
loop_
_entity_poly.entity_id
_entity_poly.type
_entity_poly.pdbx_seq_one_letter_code
_entity_poly.pdbx_strand_id
1 'polypeptide(L)'
;DGTPPARTSGHYEFDGECVPFEIFDAGTLDGVPIRYPVSVHGPVIGTATADGVPVALTSKRSTFGRDGLNLGALKDMTEGDADTPESFFEAANKFGFTFNWGYANRDAIAYFASGHLPVRPAGLDRRLPTLGTGEYEWEGFLALDQHPHADGHSTGRLVNWNNQSAPGFMHGDNAPYGSVHRVENFDQWPGEVDLADVVGVMNRAATEDERSSLWPVISEVLAAADAPSELAAESIAIVDAWAAADGPLLDADEDGDWDEPGALIHDRIFGPLVRAATWPVLAPVWEDEVDIRGVDASSLLDKDLRALLGQPVDGPFETAFCGAGDSDACATDLWAAIDETVAAIAGELGDDPTAWRLEGLRSTFAPGLIPDDFRSTNRSTYQQVIEFGPPPS
;
A
#
# COMPACT_ATOMS: atom_id res chain seq x y z
N ASP A 1 32.74 23.33 20.23
CA ASP A 1 33.30 24.25 21.26
C ASP A 1 33.49 23.59 22.63
N GLY A 2 33.34 22.27 22.74
CA GLY A 2 33.47 21.55 24.01
C GLY A 2 32.24 21.63 24.92
N THR A 3 31.16 22.28 24.47
CA THR A 3 29.89 22.29 25.20
C THR A 3 29.15 20.96 25.05
N PRO A 4 28.28 20.59 26.01
CA PRO A 4 27.43 19.42 25.88
C PRO A 4 26.52 19.49 24.64
N PRO A 5 26.26 18.37 23.95
CA PRO A 5 25.32 18.34 22.82
C PRO A 5 23.93 18.87 23.20
N ALA A 6 23.33 19.62 22.29
CA ALA A 6 21.98 20.16 22.40
C ALA A 6 21.23 20.00 21.08
N ARG A 7 19.89 20.09 21.09
CA ARG A 7 19.07 20.06 19.85
C ARG A 7 19.36 21.23 18.91
N THR A 8 20.06 22.26 19.38
CA THR A 8 20.50 23.43 18.61
C THR A 8 21.96 23.35 18.17
N SER A 9 22.66 22.24 18.43
CA SER A 9 24.05 22.06 18.03
C SER A 9 24.18 22.07 16.51
N GLY A 10 25.18 22.81 16.01
CA GLY A 10 25.52 22.84 14.58
C GLY A 10 26.51 21.76 14.15
N HIS A 11 26.72 20.74 14.97
CA HIS A 11 27.66 19.64 14.73
C HIS A 11 27.01 18.31 15.12
N TYR A 12 27.53 17.21 14.60
CA TYR A 12 27.15 15.83 14.90
C TYR A 12 28.38 14.94 15.03
N GLU A 13 28.22 13.76 15.59
CA GLU A 13 29.30 12.77 15.69
C GLU A 13 29.31 11.88 14.45
N PHE A 14 30.49 11.68 13.85
CA PHE A 14 30.70 10.73 12.77
C PHE A 14 32.13 10.18 12.86
N ASP A 15 32.28 8.85 12.88
CA ASP A 15 33.55 8.13 13.05
C ASP A 15 34.37 8.60 14.26
N GLY A 16 33.68 8.93 15.37
CA GLY A 16 34.28 9.42 16.61
C GLY A 16 34.73 10.89 16.58
N GLU A 17 34.45 11.61 15.49
CA GLU A 17 34.78 13.02 15.33
C GLU A 17 33.53 13.92 15.42
N CYS A 18 33.70 15.14 15.95
CA CYS A 18 32.67 16.16 16.00
C CYS A 18 32.70 16.98 14.70
N VAL A 19 31.80 16.67 13.76
CA VAL A 19 31.77 17.24 12.41
C VAL A 19 30.70 18.32 12.31
N PRO A 20 30.98 19.51 11.74
CA PRO A 20 29.94 20.51 11.51
C PRO A 20 28.93 20.04 10.46
N PHE A 21 27.67 20.42 10.61
CA PHE A 21 26.73 20.34 9.48
C PHE A 21 27.17 21.33 8.38
N GLU A 22 27.10 20.90 7.13
CA GLU A 22 27.16 21.80 5.99
C GLU A 22 25.86 22.61 5.92
N ILE A 23 25.92 23.90 5.63
CA ILE A 23 24.71 24.70 5.39
C ILE A 23 24.47 24.75 3.89
N PHE A 24 23.45 24.03 3.43
CA PHE A 24 23.02 24.08 2.04
C PHE A 24 22.18 25.33 1.80
N ASP A 25 22.53 26.12 0.79
CA ASP A 25 21.76 27.28 0.34
C ASP A 25 20.98 26.92 -0.93
N ALA A 26 19.67 26.73 -0.78
CA ALA A 26 18.76 26.39 -1.87
C ALA A 26 18.25 27.62 -2.64
N GLY A 27 18.80 28.81 -2.36
CA GLY A 27 18.33 30.07 -2.93
C GLY A 27 17.15 30.65 -2.15
N THR A 28 16.26 31.33 -2.85
CA THR A 28 15.10 32.01 -2.25
C THR A 28 13.80 31.54 -2.86
N LEU A 29 12.79 31.31 -2.01
CA LEU A 29 11.39 31.14 -2.42
C LEU A 29 10.61 32.37 -1.95
N ASP A 30 9.99 33.10 -2.88
CA ASP A 30 9.29 34.38 -2.61
C ASP A 30 10.14 35.39 -1.80
N GLY A 31 11.44 35.45 -2.11
CA GLY A 31 12.40 36.32 -1.44
C GLY A 31 12.86 35.83 -0.06
N VAL A 32 12.34 34.71 0.44
CA VAL A 32 12.78 34.07 1.70
C VAL A 32 13.95 33.12 1.41
N PRO A 33 15.14 33.33 1.99
CA PRO A 33 16.25 32.40 1.83
C PRO A 33 15.91 31.03 2.43
N ILE A 34 16.12 29.98 1.64
CA ILE A 34 15.93 28.59 2.04
C ILE A 34 17.32 28.00 2.30
N ARG A 35 17.67 27.89 3.58
CA ARG A 35 18.94 27.32 4.04
C ARG A 35 18.68 26.27 5.11
N TYR A 36 19.39 25.15 5.03
CA TYR A 36 19.22 24.07 5.98
C TYR A 36 20.51 23.27 6.20
N PRO A 37 20.69 22.68 7.40
CA PRO A 37 21.86 21.87 7.69
C PRO A 37 21.80 20.50 6.99
N VAL A 38 22.97 20.02 6.57
CA VAL A 38 23.19 18.77 5.87
C VAL A 38 24.35 18.03 6.54
N SER A 39 24.14 16.74 6.81
CA SER A 39 25.16 15.80 7.30
C SER A 39 25.73 14.97 6.16
N VAL A 40 26.68 14.06 6.44
CA VAL A 40 27.09 13.04 5.45
C VAL A 40 25.91 12.16 5.01
N HIS A 41 24.87 12.05 5.83
CA HIS A 41 23.66 11.28 5.56
C HIS A 41 22.53 12.10 4.95
N GLY A 42 22.78 13.35 4.53
CA GLY A 42 21.78 14.20 3.90
C GLY A 42 21.14 15.24 4.83
N PRO A 43 20.07 15.91 4.37
CA PRO A 43 19.47 17.04 5.07
C PRO A 43 18.90 16.64 6.42
N VAL A 44 19.04 17.54 7.40
CA VAL A 44 18.37 17.43 8.69
C VAL A 44 16.88 17.69 8.49
N ILE A 45 16.06 16.70 8.81
CA ILE A 45 14.59 16.76 8.72
C ILE A 45 13.93 17.06 10.06
N GLY A 46 14.69 16.97 11.16
CA GLY A 46 14.20 17.26 12.49
C GLY A 46 15.24 17.02 13.57
N THR A 47 14.84 17.20 14.83
CA THR A 47 15.66 16.85 15.99
C THR A 47 14.79 16.14 17.02
N ALA A 48 15.38 15.23 17.77
CA ALA A 48 14.70 14.46 18.81
C ALA A 48 15.64 14.24 20.01
N THR A 49 15.22 13.38 20.94
CA THR A 49 16.07 12.85 22.01
C THR A 49 16.00 11.32 21.99
N ALA A 50 17.14 10.66 22.04
CA ALA A 50 17.26 9.22 22.25
C ALA A 50 17.88 9.01 23.64
N ASP A 51 17.14 8.39 24.57
CA ASP A 51 17.56 8.21 25.96
C ASP A 51 18.03 9.52 26.65
N GLY A 52 17.34 10.62 26.33
CA GLY A 52 17.68 11.96 26.83
C GLY A 52 18.85 12.64 26.12
N VAL A 53 19.55 11.95 25.21
CA VAL A 53 20.62 12.51 24.38
C VAL A 53 20.02 13.20 23.16
N PRO A 54 20.33 14.48 22.90
CA PRO A 54 19.88 15.17 21.69
C PRO A 54 20.42 14.52 20.42
N VAL A 55 19.52 14.27 19.45
CA VAL A 55 19.87 13.72 18.14
C VAL A 55 19.28 14.57 17.02
N ALA A 56 20.00 14.66 15.90
CA ALA A 56 19.45 15.17 14.65
C ALA A 56 18.92 13.99 13.83
N LEU A 57 17.73 14.16 13.23
CA LEU A 57 17.17 13.21 12.28
C LEU A 57 17.52 13.69 10.88
N THR A 58 18.13 12.83 10.07
CA THR A 58 18.57 13.14 8.71
C THR A 58 17.98 12.14 7.72
N SER A 59 17.87 12.52 6.46
CA SER A 59 17.33 11.65 5.40
C SER A 59 18.34 11.39 4.30
N LYS A 60 18.80 10.13 4.21
CA LYS A 60 19.76 9.66 3.20
C LYS A 60 19.04 9.03 2.03
N ARG A 61 18.91 9.76 0.91
CA ARG A 61 18.34 9.24 -0.34
C ARG A 61 19.45 8.65 -1.21
N SER A 62 19.36 7.36 -1.54
CA SER A 62 20.38 6.67 -2.34
C SER A 62 20.60 7.29 -3.72
N THR A 63 19.56 7.90 -4.29
CA THR A 63 19.63 8.54 -5.60
C THR A 63 19.90 10.04 -5.57
N PHE A 64 20.25 10.62 -4.41
CA PHE A 64 20.52 12.06 -4.31
C PHE A 64 21.62 12.48 -5.29
N GLY A 65 21.34 13.46 -6.15
CA GLY A 65 22.27 13.96 -7.16
C GLY A 65 22.46 13.02 -8.37
N ARG A 66 21.67 11.94 -8.47
CA ARG A 66 21.77 10.92 -9.53
C ARG A 66 20.52 10.87 -10.41
N ASP A 67 19.55 11.75 -10.18
CA ASP A 67 18.23 11.74 -10.81
C ASP A 67 18.31 11.73 -12.35
N GLY A 68 19.27 12.47 -12.93
CA GLY A 68 19.48 12.53 -14.38
C GLY A 68 20.07 11.25 -15.00
N LEU A 69 20.70 10.37 -14.21
CA LEU A 69 21.30 9.13 -14.71
C LEU A 69 20.24 8.12 -15.17
N ASN A 70 19.02 8.23 -14.64
CA ASN A 70 17.88 7.41 -15.02
C ASN A 70 17.54 7.51 -16.52
N LEU A 71 17.89 8.62 -17.17
CA LEU A 71 17.69 8.81 -18.61
C LEU A 71 18.45 7.78 -19.46
N GLY A 72 19.54 7.21 -18.94
CA GLY A 72 20.27 6.13 -19.62
C GLY A 72 19.42 4.89 -19.82
N ALA A 73 18.73 4.43 -18.77
CA ALA A 73 17.81 3.28 -18.86
C ALA A 73 16.69 3.54 -19.88
N LEU A 74 16.07 4.72 -19.81
CA LEU A 74 14.97 5.09 -20.73
C LEU A 74 15.44 5.16 -22.18
N LYS A 75 16.64 5.69 -22.41
CA LYS A 75 17.24 5.76 -23.74
C LYS A 75 17.46 4.36 -24.32
N ASP A 76 18.10 3.47 -23.56
CA ASP A 76 18.41 2.11 -24.00
C ASP A 76 17.11 1.34 -24.36
N MET A 77 16.07 1.46 -23.53
CA MET A 77 14.75 0.87 -23.82
C MET A 77 14.09 1.47 -25.06
N THR A 78 14.21 2.79 -25.26
CA THR A 78 13.57 3.49 -26.40
C THR A 78 14.27 3.21 -27.73
N GLU A 79 15.59 3.01 -27.72
CA GLU A 79 16.39 2.74 -28.92
C GLU A 79 16.42 1.27 -29.32
N GLY A 80 15.79 0.39 -28.53
CA GLY A 80 15.67 -1.04 -28.81
C GLY A 80 16.82 -1.88 -28.29
N ASP A 81 17.65 -1.36 -27.37
CA ASP A 81 18.75 -2.11 -26.75
C ASP A 81 18.25 -3.09 -25.66
N ALA A 82 16.94 -3.06 -25.35
CA ALA A 82 16.25 -3.94 -24.40
C ALA A 82 15.29 -4.90 -25.14
N ASP A 83 15.77 -5.63 -26.14
CA ASP A 83 14.99 -6.50 -27.02
C ASP A 83 14.82 -7.95 -26.53
N THR A 84 15.46 -8.32 -25.42
CA THR A 84 15.33 -9.61 -24.73
C THR A 84 15.09 -9.37 -23.23
N PRO A 85 14.52 -10.34 -22.48
CA PRO A 85 14.43 -10.23 -21.03
C PRO A 85 15.76 -9.88 -20.34
N GLU A 86 16.87 -10.50 -20.78
CA GLU A 86 18.19 -10.27 -20.22
C GLU A 86 18.68 -8.84 -20.47
N SER A 87 18.61 -8.36 -21.73
CA SER A 87 19.01 -6.98 -22.07
C SER A 87 18.06 -5.95 -21.43
N PHE A 88 16.79 -6.29 -21.26
CA PHE A 88 15.83 -5.51 -20.49
C PHE A 88 16.21 -5.39 -19.01
N PHE A 89 16.63 -6.47 -18.34
CA PHE A 89 17.09 -6.39 -16.95
C PHE A 89 18.34 -5.51 -16.81
N GLU A 90 19.30 -5.62 -17.74
CA GLU A 90 20.48 -4.76 -17.76
C GLU A 90 20.13 -3.27 -17.96
N ALA A 91 19.18 -2.98 -18.83
CA ALA A 91 18.68 -1.62 -19.06
C ALA A 91 17.92 -1.08 -17.83
N ALA A 92 16.96 -1.86 -17.30
CA ALA A 92 16.14 -1.48 -16.15
C ALA A 92 16.97 -1.27 -14.88
N ASN A 93 18.04 -2.04 -14.69
CA ASN A 93 18.95 -1.91 -13.54
C ASN A 93 19.73 -0.57 -13.53
N LYS A 94 19.81 0.14 -14.66
CA LYS A 94 20.37 1.50 -14.71
C LYS A 94 19.42 2.55 -14.11
N PHE A 95 18.14 2.22 -13.95
CA PHE A 95 17.14 3.11 -13.37
C PHE A 95 17.20 3.06 -11.84
N GLY A 96 17.74 4.12 -11.23
CA GLY A 96 17.99 4.20 -9.81
C GLY A 96 16.76 4.43 -8.94
N PHE A 97 15.61 4.85 -9.49
CA PHE A 97 14.38 4.94 -8.70
C PHE A 97 13.71 3.58 -8.54
N THR A 98 12.97 3.43 -7.45
CA THR A 98 12.21 2.21 -7.15
C THR A 98 10.95 2.15 -8.00
N PHE A 99 11.00 1.38 -9.08
CA PHE A 99 9.89 1.17 -10.01
C PHE A 99 9.73 -0.31 -10.34
N ASN A 100 8.48 -0.69 -10.59
CA ASN A 100 8.11 -1.98 -11.17
C ASN A 100 8.09 -1.81 -12.69
N TRP A 101 8.92 -2.56 -13.40
CA TRP A 101 8.99 -2.55 -14.86
C TRP A 101 8.38 -3.81 -15.43
N GLY A 102 7.45 -3.65 -16.37
CA GLY A 102 6.94 -4.73 -17.21
C GLY A 102 7.58 -4.70 -18.59
N TYR A 103 7.86 -5.88 -19.12
CA TYR A 103 8.37 -6.10 -20.46
C TYR A 103 7.49 -7.11 -21.18
N ALA A 104 7.24 -6.85 -22.47
CA ALA A 104 6.60 -7.81 -23.34
C ALA A 104 7.14 -7.62 -24.77
N ASN A 105 7.39 -8.74 -25.45
CA ASN A 105 7.60 -8.81 -26.88
C ASN A 105 6.74 -9.95 -27.45
N ARG A 106 7.03 -10.40 -28.68
CA ARG A 106 6.27 -11.51 -29.32
C ARG A 106 6.42 -12.87 -28.64
N ASP A 107 7.54 -13.08 -27.96
CA ASP A 107 7.98 -14.40 -27.51
C ASP A 107 8.09 -14.50 -25.98
N ALA A 108 8.13 -13.38 -25.27
CA ALA A 108 8.42 -13.32 -23.85
C ALA A 108 7.70 -12.17 -23.14
N ILE A 109 7.47 -12.38 -21.84
CA ILE A 109 7.12 -11.36 -20.87
C ILE A 109 8.19 -11.35 -19.78
N ALA A 110 8.47 -10.19 -19.19
CA ALA A 110 9.39 -10.11 -18.07
C ALA A 110 8.99 -9.01 -17.09
N TYR A 111 9.54 -9.11 -15.88
CA TYR A 111 9.34 -8.17 -14.78
C TYR A 111 10.69 -7.85 -14.12
N PHE A 112 10.89 -6.59 -13.75
CA PHE A 112 12.06 -6.17 -12.98
C PHE A 112 11.70 -5.07 -11.98
N ALA A 113 12.12 -5.24 -10.72
CA ALA A 113 12.02 -4.19 -9.70
C ALA A 113 13.31 -3.36 -9.67
N SER A 114 13.31 -2.16 -10.26
CA SER A 114 14.50 -1.30 -10.32
C SER A 114 14.77 -0.57 -9.01
N GLY A 115 15.97 0.02 -8.89
CA GLY A 115 16.32 0.93 -7.81
C GLY A 115 17.82 0.97 -7.52
N HIS A 116 18.30 2.05 -6.93
CA HIS A 116 19.63 2.11 -6.34
C HIS A 116 19.51 1.71 -4.86
N LEU A 117 19.41 0.41 -4.63
CA LEU A 117 19.01 -0.14 -3.34
C LEU A 117 20.22 -0.43 -2.45
N PRO A 118 20.39 0.26 -1.31
CA PRO A 118 21.55 0.07 -0.46
C PRO A 118 21.53 -1.26 0.27
N VAL A 119 22.68 -1.91 0.38
CA VAL A 119 22.92 -3.01 1.32
C VAL A 119 23.12 -2.38 2.69
N ARG A 120 22.22 -2.69 3.63
CA ARG A 120 22.32 -2.21 5.02
C ARG A 120 23.02 -3.27 5.88
N PRO A 121 23.78 -2.84 6.91
CA PRO A 121 24.38 -3.76 7.86
C PRO A 121 23.37 -4.73 8.47
N ALA A 122 23.81 -5.96 8.70
CA ALA A 122 22.98 -7.00 9.30
C ALA A 122 22.57 -6.67 10.74
N GLY A 123 21.39 -7.14 11.16
CA GLY A 123 20.88 -6.98 12.53
C GLY A 123 20.14 -5.67 12.80
N LEU A 124 20.07 -4.75 11.83
CA LEU A 124 19.29 -3.52 11.93
C LEU A 124 17.83 -3.75 11.54
N ASP A 125 16.90 -3.21 12.34
CA ASP A 125 15.51 -3.09 11.92
C ASP A 125 15.37 -1.97 10.89
N ARG A 126 15.11 -2.36 9.64
CA ARG A 126 15.01 -1.44 8.50
C ARG A 126 13.81 -0.50 8.56
N ARG A 127 12.88 -0.71 9.51
CA ARG A 127 11.69 0.12 9.75
C ARG A 127 11.97 1.30 10.67
N LEU A 128 13.12 1.31 11.34
CA LEU A 128 13.49 2.33 12.31
C LEU A 128 14.69 3.16 11.81
N PRO A 129 14.85 4.41 12.30
CA PRO A 129 16.05 5.19 12.08
C PRO A 129 17.32 4.44 12.50
N THR A 130 18.40 4.63 11.75
CA THR A 130 19.73 4.06 12.03
C THR A 130 20.63 5.11 12.69
N LEU A 131 21.47 4.70 13.65
CA LEU A 131 22.48 5.59 14.23
C LEU A 131 23.49 6.02 13.17
N GLY A 132 23.57 7.33 12.92
CA GLY A 132 24.47 7.94 11.94
C GLY A 132 25.88 8.21 12.47
N THR A 133 26.40 7.39 13.38
CA THR A 133 27.76 7.59 13.95
C THR A 133 28.88 7.03 13.08
N GLY A 134 28.54 6.40 11.94
CA GLY A 134 29.49 5.79 10.99
C GLY A 134 29.58 4.26 11.10
N GLU A 135 29.24 3.68 12.25
CA GLU A 135 29.28 2.22 12.46
C GLU A 135 28.29 1.46 11.58
N TYR A 136 27.18 2.10 11.19
CA TYR A 136 26.06 1.49 10.49
C TYR A 136 25.86 2.01 9.06
N GLU A 137 26.94 2.46 8.41
CA GLU A 137 26.88 2.89 7.02
C GLU A 137 26.44 1.78 6.07
N TRP A 138 25.88 2.17 4.92
CA TRP A 138 25.56 1.22 3.84
C TRP A 138 26.82 0.54 3.31
N GLU A 139 26.74 -0.77 3.10
CA GLU A 139 27.86 -1.64 2.72
C GLU A 139 28.01 -1.80 1.19
N GLY A 140 27.22 -1.03 0.43
CA GLY A 140 27.16 -1.09 -1.02
C GLY A 140 25.74 -0.97 -1.52
N PHE A 141 25.50 -1.50 -2.72
CA PHE A 141 24.20 -1.54 -3.37
C PHE A 141 23.96 -2.94 -3.94
N LEU A 142 22.69 -3.32 -4.08
CA LEU A 142 22.32 -4.59 -4.69
C LEU A 142 22.90 -4.70 -6.11
N ALA A 143 23.43 -5.88 -6.44
CA ALA A 143 23.75 -6.29 -7.79
C ALA A 143 22.49 -6.72 -8.55
N LEU A 144 22.54 -6.73 -9.89
CA LEU A 144 21.38 -7.01 -10.76
C LEU A 144 20.63 -8.29 -10.35
N ASP A 145 21.35 -9.36 -10.08
CA ASP A 145 20.80 -10.68 -9.73
C ASP A 145 20.11 -10.70 -8.34
N GLN A 146 20.37 -9.69 -7.51
CA GLN A 146 19.74 -9.54 -6.19
C GLN A 146 18.44 -8.73 -6.23
N HIS A 147 18.12 -8.09 -7.36
CA HIS A 147 16.83 -7.43 -7.57
C HIS A 147 15.74 -8.48 -7.87
N PRO A 148 14.50 -8.31 -7.39
CA PRO A 148 13.37 -9.10 -7.85
C PRO A 148 13.17 -8.98 -9.37
N HIS A 149 13.19 -10.11 -10.06
CA HIS A 149 12.95 -10.18 -11.50
C HIS A 149 12.40 -11.55 -11.90
N ALA A 150 11.73 -11.60 -13.04
CA ALA A 150 11.22 -12.82 -13.65
C ALA A 150 11.15 -12.65 -15.17
N ASP A 151 11.46 -13.68 -15.93
CA ASP A 151 11.38 -13.76 -17.40
C ASP A 151 10.15 -14.58 -17.88
N GLY A 152 9.19 -14.76 -16.98
CA GLY A 152 7.95 -15.47 -17.25
C GLY A 152 7.23 -15.92 -15.98
N HIS A 153 6.07 -16.54 -16.16
CA HIS A 153 5.33 -17.22 -15.10
C HIS A 153 4.57 -18.41 -15.68
N SER A 154 4.33 -19.44 -14.87
CA SER A 154 3.64 -20.68 -15.31
C SER A 154 2.22 -20.45 -15.83
N THR A 155 1.57 -19.36 -15.40
CA THR A 155 0.23 -18.95 -15.86
C THR A 155 0.26 -18.07 -17.11
N GLY A 156 1.45 -17.74 -17.65
CA GLY A 156 1.62 -16.82 -18.77
C GLY A 156 1.33 -15.35 -18.44
N ARG A 157 1.25 -14.98 -17.16
CA ARG A 157 0.82 -13.65 -16.71
C ARG A 157 1.76 -13.11 -15.63
N LEU A 158 2.06 -11.81 -15.70
CA LEU A 158 2.74 -11.04 -14.67
C LEU A 158 1.85 -9.83 -14.36
N VAL A 159 1.20 -9.85 -13.19
CA VAL A 159 0.30 -8.77 -12.75
C VAL A 159 0.93 -8.01 -11.58
N ASN A 160 0.78 -6.70 -11.58
CA ASN A 160 1.24 -5.86 -10.49
C ASN A 160 0.28 -4.71 -10.28
N TRP A 161 -0.11 -4.49 -9.02
CA TRP A 161 -0.82 -3.27 -8.61
C TRP A 161 -0.13 -2.64 -7.41
N ASN A 162 1.19 -2.44 -7.54
CA ASN A 162 2.09 -1.97 -6.48
C ASN A 162 2.30 -2.95 -5.33
N ASN A 163 1.86 -4.21 -5.45
CA ASN A 163 2.13 -5.28 -4.47
C ASN A 163 3.62 -5.66 -4.40
N GLN A 164 3.95 -6.46 -3.38
CA GLN A 164 5.31 -6.92 -3.11
C GLN A 164 5.92 -7.62 -4.34
N SER A 165 7.13 -7.18 -4.73
CA SER A 165 7.84 -7.63 -5.93
C SER A 165 8.26 -9.10 -5.91
N ALA A 166 8.58 -9.64 -4.72
CA ALA A 166 8.94 -11.04 -4.52
C ALA A 166 8.73 -11.42 -3.05
N PRO A 167 8.48 -12.71 -2.75
CA PRO A 167 8.33 -13.18 -1.37
C PRO A 167 9.52 -12.75 -0.48
N GLY A 168 9.22 -12.09 0.63
CA GLY A 168 10.24 -11.64 1.60
C GLY A 168 11.08 -10.44 1.16
N PHE A 169 10.88 -9.89 -0.04
CA PHE A 169 11.60 -8.69 -0.47
C PHE A 169 11.06 -7.45 0.23
N MET A 170 11.90 -6.79 1.02
CA MET A 170 11.53 -5.60 1.77
C MET A 170 11.80 -4.32 0.96
N HIS A 171 10.73 -3.58 0.71
CA HIS A 171 10.77 -2.23 0.11
C HIS A 171 11.04 -1.15 1.17
N GLY A 172 10.30 -0.03 1.11
CA GLY A 172 10.30 1.02 2.12
C GLY A 172 9.74 0.56 3.47
N ASP A 173 10.02 1.33 4.51
CA ASP A 173 9.57 1.11 5.89
C ASP A 173 8.07 1.33 6.11
N ASN A 174 7.40 1.93 5.15
CA ASN A 174 5.97 2.26 5.18
C ASN A 174 5.14 1.45 4.15
N ALA A 175 5.73 0.44 3.51
CA ALA A 175 5.04 -0.29 2.45
C ALA A 175 3.96 -1.24 3.02
N PRO A 176 2.68 -1.09 2.61
CA PRO A 176 1.58 -1.89 3.13
C PRO A 176 1.45 -3.23 2.41
N TYR A 177 2.45 -4.10 2.60
CA TYR A 177 2.37 -5.46 2.09
C TYR A 177 1.83 -6.38 3.16
N GLY A 178 0.64 -6.89 2.92
CA GLY A 178 -0.01 -7.87 3.77
C GLY A 178 -0.75 -8.94 2.98
N SER A 179 -1.64 -9.65 3.65
CA SER A 179 -2.35 -10.80 3.10
C SER A 179 -3.58 -10.44 2.28
N VAL A 180 -4.03 -9.18 2.36
CA VAL A 180 -5.07 -8.62 1.50
C VAL A 180 -4.42 -7.55 0.65
N HIS A 181 -4.48 -7.70 -0.66
CA HIS A 181 -3.93 -6.70 -1.57
C HIS A 181 -4.75 -6.61 -2.85
N ARG A 182 -5.10 -5.38 -3.26
CA ARG A 182 -5.86 -5.06 -4.48
C ARG A 182 -5.41 -5.71 -5.79
N VAL A 183 -4.19 -6.26 -5.85
CA VAL A 183 -3.74 -7.01 -7.03
C VAL A 183 -4.58 -8.29 -7.23
N GLU A 184 -5.20 -8.77 -6.16
CA GLU A 184 -6.12 -9.91 -6.13
C GLU A 184 -7.35 -9.69 -7.00
N ASN A 185 -7.83 -8.44 -7.15
CA ASN A 185 -8.94 -8.09 -8.04
C ASN A 185 -8.60 -8.31 -9.53
N PHE A 186 -7.33 -8.51 -9.89
CA PHE A 186 -6.98 -9.00 -11.23
C PHE A 186 -7.18 -10.51 -11.31
N ASP A 187 -8.43 -10.95 -11.21
CA ASP A 187 -8.85 -12.34 -11.23
C ASP A 187 -9.67 -12.70 -12.48
N GLN A 188 -10.32 -13.87 -12.45
CA GLN A 188 -11.31 -14.32 -13.43
C GLN A 188 -10.85 -14.27 -14.91
N TRP A 189 -9.55 -14.38 -15.11
CA TRP A 189 -8.93 -14.52 -16.43
C TRP A 189 -9.45 -15.77 -17.14
N PRO A 190 -9.89 -15.66 -18.40
CA PRO A 190 -10.19 -16.83 -19.21
C PRO A 190 -8.93 -17.66 -19.50
N GLY A 191 -9.12 -18.90 -19.96
CA GLY A 191 -8.00 -19.79 -20.29
C GLY A 191 -7.15 -19.29 -21.45
N GLU A 192 -7.78 -18.66 -22.43
CA GLU A 192 -7.13 -17.92 -23.52
C GLU A 192 -7.57 -16.46 -23.39
N VAL A 193 -6.62 -15.53 -23.37
CA VAL A 193 -6.83 -14.11 -23.08
C VAL A 193 -6.70 -13.31 -24.36
N ASP A 194 -7.72 -12.54 -24.71
CA ASP A 194 -7.65 -11.52 -25.76
C ASP A 194 -7.54 -10.10 -25.20
N LEU A 195 -7.44 -9.10 -26.08
CA LEU A 195 -7.33 -7.70 -25.66
C LEU A 195 -8.57 -7.19 -24.93
N ALA A 196 -9.76 -7.68 -25.27
CA ALA A 196 -11.00 -7.27 -24.61
C ALA A 196 -11.07 -7.85 -23.19
N ASP A 197 -10.56 -9.06 -22.98
CA ASP A 197 -10.46 -9.68 -21.65
C ASP A 197 -9.53 -8.89 -20.73
N VAL A 198 -8.37 -8.43 -21.23
CA VAL A 198 -7.45 -7.57 -20.46
C VAL A 198 -8.15 -6.28 -20.00
N VAL A 199 -8.94 -5.67 -20.89
CA VAL A 199 -9.74 -4.47 -20.56
C VAL A 199 -10.87 -4.81 -19.59
N GLY A 200 -11.50 -5.97 -19.76
CA GLY A 200 -12.60 -6.44 -18.91
C GLY A 200 -12.16 -6.65 -17.47
N VAL A 201 -11.10 -7.43 -17.25
CA VAL A 201 -10.52 -7.68 -15.92
C VAL A 201 -10.11 -6.36 -15.25
N MET A 202 -9.49 -5.46 -16.01
CA MET A 202 -9.09 -4.17 -15.49
C MET A 202 -10.28 -3.26 -15.15
N ASN A 203 -11.34 -3.25 -15.95
CA ASN A 203 -12.53 -2.41 -15.71
C ASN A 203 -13.25 -2.88 -14.46
N ARG A 204 -13.40 -4.20 -14.34
CA ARG A 204 -13.94 -4.86 -13.17
C ARG A 204 -13.16 -4.49 -11.91
N ALA A 205 -11.85 -4.73 -11.88
CA ALA A 205 -10.99 -4.40 -10.74
C ALA A 205 -11.04 -2.91 -10.36
N ALA A 206 -11.27 -2.02 -11.33
CA ALA A 206 -11.39 -0.58 -11.07
C ALA A 206 -12.73 -0.17 -10.44
N THR A 207 -13.73 -1.05 -10.41
CA THR A 207 -15.09 -0.82 -9.92
C THR A 207 -15.50 -1.79 -8.82
N GLU A 208 -14.53 -2.38 -8.11
CA GLU A 208 -14.75 -3.25 -6.97
C GLU A 208 -14.17 -2.61 -5.70
N ASP A 209 -14.79 -2.87 -4.56
CA ASP A 209 -14.20 -2.53 -3.26
C ASP A 209 -13.06 -3.50 -2.96
N GLU A 210 -11.83 -2.97 -2.84
CA GLU A 210 -10.61 -3.76 -2.55
C GLU A 210 -10.69 -4.51 -1.21
N ARG A 211 -11.61 -4.16 -0.31
CA ARG A 211 -11.81 -4.79 0.99
C ARG A 211 -12.78 -5.98 0.93
N SER A 212 -13.51 -6.15 -0.16
CA SER A 212 -14.51 -7.22 -0.29
C SER A 212 -13.91 -8.63 -0.18
N SER A 213 -12.65 -8.81 -0.60
CA SER A 213 -11.94 -10.11 -0.51
C SER A 213 -11.66 -10.57 0.94
N LEU A 214 -11.62 -9.63 1.90
CA LEU A 214 -11.50 -9.93 3.33
C LEU A 214 -12.84 -10.37 3.94
N TRP A 215 -13.97 -9.93 3.38
CA TRP A 215 -15.29 -10.11 3.98
C TRP A 215 -15.64 -11.58 4.33
N PRO A 216 -15.31 -12.59 3.50
CA PRO A 216 -15.57 -13.98 3.85
C PRO A 216 -14.97 -14.42 5.19
N VAL A 217 -13.78 -13.91 5.56
CA VAL A 217 -13.14 -14.21 6.85
C VAL A 217 -13.90 -13.56 8.00
N ILE A 218 -14.34 -12.31 7.82
CA ILE A 218 -15.17 -11.60 8.81
C ILE A 218 -16.50 -12.34 9.02
N SER A 219 -17.16 -12.72 7.93
CA SER A 219 -18.43 -13.45 7.94
C SER A 219 -18.31 -14.80 8.68
N GLU A 220 -17.21 -15.53 8.48
CA GLU A 220 -16.94 -16.79 9.19
C GLU A 220 -16.81 -16.59 10.71
N VAL A 221 -16.18 -15.49 11.16
CA VAL A 221 -16.10 -15.15 12.58
C VAL A 221 -17.47 -14.77 13.14
N LEU A 222 -18.24 -13.96 12.42
CA LEU A 222 -19.59 -13.55 12.84
C LEU A 222 -20.53 -14.75 13.03
N ALA A 223 -20.35 -15.83 12.24
CA ALA A 223 -21.13 -17.05 12.36
C ALA A 223 -20.97 -17.80 13.69
N ALA A 224 -19.98 -17.43 14.52
CA ALA A 224 -19.77 -18.01 15.85
C ALA A 224 -20.74 -17.46 16.92
N ALA A 225 -21.46 -16.36 16.64
CA ALA A 225 -22.43 -15.77 17.54
C ALA A 225 -23.73 -15.38 16.83
N ASP A 226 -24.84 -15.34 17.57
CA ASP A 226 -26.11 -14.88 17.05
C ASP A 226 -26.08 -13.35 16.84
N ALA A 227 -26.68 -12.89 15.74
CA ALA A 227 -26.87 -11.47 15.50
C ALA A 227 -27.72 -10.83 16.63
N PRO A 228 -27.34 -9.65 17.13
CA PRO A 228 -28.02 -9.01 18.26
C PRO A 228 -29.40 -8.43 17.88
N SER A 229 -29.64 -8.16 16.60
CA SER A 229 -30.92 -7.68 16.08
C SER A 229 -31.24 -8.24 14.69
N GLU A 230 -32.51 -8.19 14.31
CA GLU A 230 -32.98 -8.55 12.95
C GLU A 230 -32.35 -7.63 11.89
N LEU A 231 -32.26 -6.32 12.18
CA LEU A 231 -31.62 -5.35 11.30
C LEU A 231 -30.13 -5.66 11.06
N ALA A 232 -29.40 -6.04 12.11
CA ALA A 232 -28.00 -6.46 11.98
C ALA A 232 -27.87 -7.73 11.12
N ALA A 233 -28.74 -8.73 11.35
CA ALA A 233 -28.74 -9.95 10.56
C ALA A 233 -29.04 -9.69 9.07
N GLU A 234 -30.05 -8.87 8.77
CA GLU A 234 -30.42 -8.50 7.39
C GLU A 234 -29.32 -7.70 6.70
N SER A 235 -28.70 -6.75 7.41
CA SER A 235 -27.60 -5.94 6.88
C SER A 235 -26.39 -6.79 6.52
N ILE A 236 -26.03 -7.75 7.36
CA ILE A 236 -24.90 -8.65 7.09
C ILE A 236 -25.20 -9.62 5.95
N ALA A 237 -26.43 -10.12 5.81
CA ALA A 237 -26.82 -10.92 4.65
C ALA A 237 -26.69 -10.14 3.33
N ILE A 238 -26.96 -8.82 3.35
CA ILE A 238 -26.73 -7.94 2.20
C ILE A 238 -25.24 -7.81 1.88
N VAL A 239 -24.39 -7.58 2.89
CA VAL A 239 -22.93 -7.47 2.67
C VAL A 239 -22.35 -8.80 2.20
N ASP A 240 -22.79 -9.94 2.75
CA ASP A 240 -22.39 -11.27 2.29
C ASP A 240 -22.69 -11.46 0.79
N ALA A 241 -23.90 -11.09 0.35
CA ALA A 241 -24.29 -11.20 -1.05
C ALA A 241 -23.50 -10.25 -1.96
N TRP A 242 -23.27 -9.02 -1.50
CA TRP A 242 -22.47 -8.02 -2.22
C TRP A 242 -21.01 -8.44 -2.35
N ALA A 243 -20.38 -8.91 -1.28
CA ALA A 243 -19.01 -9.40 -1.29
C ALA A 243 -18.85 -10.68 -2.12
N ALA A 244 -19.86 -11.58 -2.12
CA ALA A 244 -19.87 -12.75 -3.00
C ALA A 244 -20.00 -12.40 -4.49
N ALA A 245 -20.41 -11.17 -4.82
CA ALA A 245 -20.38 -10.59 -6.16
C ALA A 245 -19.11 -9.75 -6.41
N ASP A 246 -18.07 -9.93 -5.60
CA ASP A 246 -16.78 -9.23 -5.63
C ASP A 246 -16.89 -7.73 -5.31
N GLY A 247 -17.92 -7.33 -4.57
CA GLY A 247 -18.09 -6.00 -4.00
C GLY A 247 -18.19 -4.87 -5.03
N PRO A 248 -19.15 -4.92 -5.98
CA PRO A 248 -19.25 -3.93 -7.04
C PRO A 248 -19.59 -2.52 -6.50
N LEU A 249 -18.94 -1.51 -7.09
CA LEU A 249 -19.11 -0.08 -6.85
C LEU A 249 -19.54 0.61 -8.16
N LEU A 250 -20.74 0.26 -8.63
CA LEU A 250 -21.31 0.70 -9.91
C LEU A 250 -22.51 1.61 -9.69
N ASP A 251 -22.63 2.63 -10.53
CA ASP A 251 -23.80 3.50 -10.69
C ASP A 251 -24.28 3.29 -12.15
N ALA A 252 -25.04 2.22 -12.38
CA ALA A 252 -25.38 1.79 -13.73
C ALA A 252 -26.56 2.56 -14.32
N ASP A 253 -27.42 3.13 -13.49
CA ASP A 253 -28.56 3.94 -13.92
C ASP A 253 -28.29 5.46 -13.92
N GLU A 254 -27.08 5.86 -13.53
CA GLU A 254 -26.56 7.24 -13.50
C GLU A 254 -27.35 8.16 -12.55
N ASP A 255 -27.90 7.63 -11.46
CA ASP A 255 -28.79 8.38 -10.57
C ASP A 255 -28.06 9.24 -9.52
N GLY A 256 -26.80 8.92 -9.20
CA GLY A 256 -26.17 9.50 -8.02
C GLY A 256 -25.30 8.52 -7.27
N ASP A 257 -25.87 7.34 -7.07
CA ASP A 257 -25.48 6.43 -6.01
C ASP A 257 -24.95 5.11 -6.57
N TRP A 258 -24.21 4.37 -5.75
CA TRP A 258 -23.90 2.99 -6.07
C TRP A 258 -25.13 2.11 -5.91
N ASP A 259 -25.38 1.27 -6.91
CA ASP A 259 -26.62 0.50 -7.09
C ASP A 259 -26.90 -0.47 -5.93
N GLU A 260 -25.84 -1.01 -5.33
CA GLU A 260 -25.90 -2.09 -4.34
C GLU A 260 -25.82 -1.57 -2.89
N PRO A 261 -26.77 -1.91 -2.01
CA PRO A 261 -26.79 -1.45 -0.61
C PRO A 261 -25.59 -1.95 0.20
N GLY A 262 -24.99 -3.08 -0.19
CA GLY A 262 -23.79 -3.62 0.44
C GLY A 262 -22.63 -2.64 0.44
N ALA A 263 -22.51 -1.78 -0.57
CA ALA A 263 -21.46 -0.77 -0.64
C ALA A 263 -21.56 0.25 0.50
N LEU A 264 -22.76 0.76 0.81
CA LEU A 264 -22.95 1.67 1.95
C LEU A 264 -22.70 0.97 3.28
N ILE A 265 -23.31 -0.21 3.46
CA ILE A 265 -23.25 -0.92 4.74
C ILE A 265 -21.80 -1.27 5.04
N HIS A 266 -21.10 -1.91 4.09
CA HIS A 266 -19.70 -2.28 4.24
C HIS A 266 -18.81 -1.07 4.53
N ASP A 267 -18.97 0.02 3.76
CA ASP A 267 -18.17 1.24 3.97
C ASP A 267 -18.31 1.81 5.40
N ARG A 268 -19.54 1.85 5.92
CA ARG A 268 -19.83 2.41 7.24
C ARG A 268 -19.42 1.49 8.38
N ILE A 269 -19.49 0.16 8.23
CA ILE A 269 -19.11 -0.78 9.31
C ILE A 269 -17.62 -1.11 9.34
N PHE A 270 -16.87 -0.96 8.24
CA PHE A 270 -15.48 -1.42 8.17
C PHE A 270 -14.57 -0.78 9.23
N GLY A 271 -14.62 0.55 9.39
CA GLY A 271 -13.87 1.26 10.44
C GLY A 271 -14.23 0.80 11.86
N PRO A 272 -15.54 0.78 12.22
CA PRO A 272 -16.01 0.20 13.47
C PRO A 272 -15.55 -1.24 13.72
N LEU A 273 -15.54 -2.11 12.71
CA LEU A 273 -15.05 -3.49 12.82
C LEU A 273 -13.55 -3.54 13.11
N VAL A 274 -12.73 -2.78 12.37
CA VAL A 274 -11.28 -2.67 12.64
C VAL A 274 -11.03 -2.25 14.08
N ARG A 275 -11.77 -1.23 14.55
CA ARG A 275 -11.66 -0.75 15.92
C ARG A 275 -12.08 -1.84 16.91
N ALA A 276 -13.25 -2.46 16.74
CA ALA A 276 -13.75 -3.49 17.65
C ALA A 276 -12.78 -4.67 17.76
N ALA A 277 -12.25 -5.16 16.63
CA ALA A 277 -11.28 -6.26 16.61
C ALA A 277 -9.96 -5.91 17.32
N THR A 278 -9.49 -4.67 17.21
CA THR A 278 -8.18 -4.29 17.75
C THR A 278 -8.25 -3.66 19.13
N TRP A 279 -9.41 -3.18 19.56
CA TRP A 279 -9.62 -2.48 20.82
C TRP A 279 -9.12 -3.24 22.05
N PRO A 280 -9.35 -4.56 22.21
CA PRO A 280 -8.92 -5.29 23.41
C PRO A 280 -7.42 -5.18 23.72
N VAL A 281 -6.59 -4.96 22.68
CA VAL A 281 -5.12 -4.88 22.79
C VAL A 281 -4.62 -3.47 22.54
N LEU A 282 -5.21 -2.75 21.60
CA LEU A 282 -4.74 -1.45 21.11
C LEU A 282 -5.54 -0.25 21.64
N ALA A 283 -6.41 -0.42 22.66
CA ALA A 283 -7.18 0.69 23.23
C ALA A 283 -6.34 1.96 23.50
N PRO A 284 -5.15 1.91 24.12
CA PRO A 284 -4.35 3.11 24.34
C PRO A 284 -3.89 3.79 23.03
N VAL A 285 -3.60 3.00 22.00
CA VAL A 285 -3.19 3.50 20.68
C VAL A 285 -4.33 4.27 20.02
N TRP A 286 -5.56 3.74 20.12
CA TRP A 286 -6.75 4.39 19.60
C TRP A 286 -7.14 5.64 20.40
N GLU A 287 -6.99 5.60 21.72
CA GLU A 287 -7.26 6.75 22.61
C GLU A 287 -6.28 7.90 22.38
N ASP A 288 -5.02 7.59 22.08
CA ASP A 288 -3.98 8.57 21.76
C ASP A 288 -3.99 9.02 20.28
N GLU A 289 -4.99 8.58 19.49
CA GLU A 289 -5.13 8.87 18.05
C GLU A 289 -3.86 8.58 17.23
N VAL A 290 -3.15 7.50 17.60
CA VAL A 290 -1.91 7.11 16.95
C VAL A 290 -2.21 6.41 15.62
N ASP A 291 -1.68 6.96 14.54
CA ASP A 291 -1.76 6.40 13.18
C ASP A 291 -0.98 5.08 13.08
N ILE A 292 -1.68 3.98 12.81
CA ILE A 292 -1.07 2.66 12.60
C ILE A 292 -0.53 2.61 11.18
N ARG A 293 0.79 2.43 11.07
CA ARG A 293 1.50 2.33 9.78
C ARG A 293 2.17 0.97 9.61
N GLY A 294 2.42 0.61 8.36
CA GLY A 294 3.00 -0.68 8.00
C GLY A 294 1.93 -1.54 7.34
N VAL A 295 1.42 -2.54 8.05
CA VAL A 295 0.32 -3.40 7.56
C VAL A 295 -0.98 -2.59 7.55
N ASP A 296 -1.69 -2.60 6.41
CA ASP A 296 -2.99 -1.95 6.31
C ASP A 296 -4.05 -2.65 7.17
N ALA A 297 -5.16 -1.96 7.43
CA ALA A 297 -6.22 -2.47 8.31
C ALA A 297 -6.84 -3.78 7.81
N SER A 298 -6.98 -3.96 6.49
CA SER A 298 -7.55 -5.18 5.91
C SER A 298 -6.65 -6.38 6.16
N SER A 299 -5.35 -6.23 5.88
CA SER A 299 -4.35 -7.26 6.14
C SER A 299 -4.15 -7.54 7.63
N LEU A 300 -4.31 -6.55 8.50
CA LEU A 300 -4.29 -6.75 9.95
C LEU A 300 -5.46 -7.64 10.37
N LEU A 301 -6.68 -7.32 9.93
CA LEU A 301 -7.87 -8.11 10.23
C LEU A 301 -7.78 -9.51 9.64
N ASP A 302 -7.43 -9.65 8.37
CA ASP A 302 -7.35 -10.95 7.69
C ASP A 302 -6.44 -11.90 8.47
N LYS A 303 -5.20 -11.48 8.78
CA LYS A 303 -4.26 -12.34 9.49
C LYS A 303 -4.73 -12.71 10.89
N ASP A 304 -5.24 -11.74 11.64
CA ASP A 304 -5.68 -11.96 13.03
C ASP A 304 -6.89 -12.89 13.08
N LEU A 305 -7.91 -12.63 12.26
CA LEU A 305 -9.13 -13.42 12.22
C LEU A 305 -8.90 -14.83 11.65
N ARG A 306 -8.09 -14.98 10.60
CA ARG A 306 -7.70 -16.31 10.10
C ARG A 306 -6.94 -17.11 11.15
N ALA A 307 -6.03 -16.48 11.89
CA ALA A 307 -5.31 -17.13 12.98
C ALA A 307 -6.27 -17.55 14.10
N LEU A 308 -7.24 -16.70 14.46
CA LEU A 308 -8.29 -16.99 15.44
C LEU A 308 -9.17 -18.19 15.02
N LEU A 309 -9.49 -18.29 13.73
CA LEU A 309 -10.22 -19.41 13.12
C LEU A 309 -9.36 -20.68 12.95
N GLY A 310 -8.06 -20.64 13.30
CA GLY A 310 -7.14 -21.76 13.12
C GLY A 310 -6.77 -22.04 11.66
N GLN A 311 -6.99 -21.08 10.77
CA GLN A 311 -6.59 -21.17 9.37
C GLN A 311 -5.08 -20.91 9.21
N PRO A 312 -4.42 -21.45 8.17
CA PRO A 312 -3.02 -21.15 7.89
C PRO A 312 -2.80 -19.66 7.58
N VAL A 313 -1.80 -19.06 8.24
CA VAL A 313 -1.37 -17.66 8.04
C VAL A 313 0.14 -17.61 7.90
N ASP A 314 0.63 -17.00 6.82
CA ASP A 314 2.05 -16.73 6.64
C ASP A 314 2.50 -15.55 7.50
N GLY A 315 3.46 -15.83 8.39
CA GLY A 315 3.93 -14.86 9.39
C GLY A 315 2.79 -14.42 10.30
N PRO A 316 2.24 -15.32 11.14
CA PRO A 316 1.18 -14.97 12.09
C PRO A 316 1.69 -13.90 13.07
N PHE A 317 0.78 -13.09 13.60
CA PHE A 317 1.14 -12.16 14.66
C PHE A 317 1.46 -12.91 15.95
N GLU A 318 2.43 -12.39 16.71
CA GLU A 318 2.72 -12.86 18.08
C GLU A 318 1.61 -12.48 19.07
N THR A 319 0.75 -11.53 18.69
CA THR A 319 -0.35 -11.01 19.49
C THR A 319 -1.67 -11.33 18.78
N ALA A 320 -2.59 -11.95 19.50
CA ALA A 320 -3.99 -12.07 19.07
C ALA A 320 -4.75 -10.80 19.47
N PHE A 321 -5.37 -10.12 18.52
CA PHE A 321 -6.05 -8.84 18.74
C PHE A 321 -7.53 -9.04 19.06
N CYS A 322 -8.29 -9.64 18.14
CA CYS A 322 -9.73 -9.78 18.28
C CYS A 322 -10.10 -10.71 19.41
N GLY A 323 -11.01 -10.25 20.29
CA GLY A 323 -11.37 -10.95 21.52
C GLY A 323 -10.18 -11.31 22.42
N ALA A 324 -8.99 -10.70 22.20
CA ALA A 324 -7.72 -11.15 22.77
C ALA A 324 -7.43 -12.66 22.57
N GLY A 325 -7.84 -13.22 21.43
CA GLY A 325 -7.68 -14.64 21.07
C GLY A 325 -8.86 -15.54 21.41
N ASP A 326 -9.97 -14.99 21.92
CA ASP A 326 -11.21 -15.71 22.16
C ASP A 326 -12.21 -15.48 21.02
N SER A 327 -12.61 -16.56 20.34
CA SER A 327 -13.48 -16.49 19.15
C SER A 327 -14.88 -15.97 19.46
N ASP A 328 -15.45 -16.35 20.60
CA ASP A 328 -16.82 -15.99 20.97
C ASP A 328 -16.87 -14.52 21.40
N ALA A 329 -15.85 -14.06 22.13
CA ALA A 329 -15.68 -12.65 22.47
C ALA A 329 -15.48 -11.80 21.22
N CYS A 330 -14.61 -12.24 20.31
CA CYS A 330 -14.38 -11.55 19.04
C CYS A 330 -15.69 -11.39 18.25
N ALA A 331 -16.43 -12.49 18.03
CA ALA A 331 -17.70 -12.45 17.31
C ALA A 331 -18.73 -11.51 17.99
N THR A 332 -18.80 -11.54 19.32
CA THR A 332 -19.67 -10.64 20.11
C THR A 332 -19.31 -9.17 19.91
N ASP A 333 -18.02 -8.84 19.98
CA ASP A 333 -17.52 -7.46 19.83
C ASP A 333 -17.77 -6.93 18.40
N LEU A 334 -17.54 -7.76 17.38
CA LEU A 334 -17.83 -7.40 15.99
C LEU A 334 -19.33 -7.18 15.77
N TRP A 335 -20.19 -8.08 16.29
CA TRP A 335 -21.64 -7.92 16.21
C TRP A 335 -22.16 -6.67 16.91
N ALA A 336 -21.59 -6.32 18.08
CA ALA A 336 -21.96 -5.11 18.79
C ALA A 336 -21.63 -3.84 17.97
N ALA A 337 -20.46 -3.81 17.32
CA ALA A 337 -20.07 -2.71 16.44
C ALA A 337 -20.96 -2.61 15.20
N ILE A 338 -21.35 -3.75 14.61
CA ILE A 338 -22.30 -3.81 13.51
C ILE A 338 -23.65 -3.24 13.94
N ASP A 339 -24.22 -3.74 15.03
CA ASP A 339 -25.56 -3.35 15.53
C ASP A 339 -25.67 -1.85 15.79
N GLU A 340 -24.68 -1.29 16.48
CA GLU A 340 -24.61 0.16 16.73
C GLU A 340 -24.57 0.95 15.42
N THR A 341 -23.75 0.49 14.47
CA THR A 341 -23.56 1.19 13.19
C THR A 341 -24.81 1.10 12.32
N VAL A 342 -25.42 -0.08 12.17
CA VAL A 342 -26.64 -0.23 11.34
C VAL A 342 -27.84 0.46 11.96
N ALA A 343 -27.95 0.51 13.29
CA ALA A 343 -28.98 1.30 13.97
C ALA A 343 -28.81 2.80 13.70
N ALA A 344 -27.57 3.29 13.65
CA ALA A 344 -27.28 4.67 13.27
C ALA A 344 -27.65 4.95 11.79
N ILE A 345 -27.32 4.05 10.88
CA ILE A 345 -27.71 4.16 9.46
C ILE A 345 -29.23 4.16 9.32
N ALA A 346 -29.95 3.28 10.04
CA ALA A 346 -31.41 3.25 10.03
C ALA A 346 -32.02 4.56 10.56
N GLY A 347 -31.41 5.16 11.58
CA GLY A 347 -31.80 6.48 12.07
C GLY A 347 -31.64 7.60 11.03
N GLU A 348 -30.71 7.46 10.08
CA GLU A 348 -30.45 8.41 8.99
C GLU A 348 -31.32 8.14 7.75
N LEU A 349 -31.44 6.87 7.34
CA LEU A 349 -31.96 6.45 6.03
C LEU A 349 -33.26 5.63 6.09
N GLY A 350 -33.75 5.30 7.29
CA GLY A 350 -34.92 4.47 7.54
C GLY A 350 -34.60 2.98 7.73
N ASP A 351 -35.61 2.22 8.17
CA ASP A 351 -35.42 0.84 8.67
C ASP A 351 -35.24 -0.24 7.58
N ASP A 352 -35.27 0.11 6.29
CA ASP A 352 -35.12 -0.84 5.19
C ASP A 352 -33.68 -0.83 4.65
N PRO A 353 -32.82 -1.78 5.05
CA PRO A 353 -31.43 -1.81 4.62
C PRO A 353 -31.25 -2.08 3.12
N THR A 354 -32.27 -2.61 2.44
CA THR A 354 -32.20 -2.86 0.99
C THR A 354 -32.27 -1.58 0.17
N ALA A 355 -32.76 -0.48 0.77
CA ALA A 355 -32.88 0.83 0.15
C ALA A 355 -31.71 1.77 0.46
N TRP A 356 -30.77 1.39 1.32
CA TRP A 356 -29.63 2.24 1.65
C TRP A 356 -28.66 2.35 0.47
N ARG A 357 -28.24 3.56 0.14
CA ARG A 357 -27.43 3.87 -1.04
C ARG A 357 -26.33 4.85 -0.69
N LEU A 358 -25.13 4.62 -1.22
CA LEU A 358 -23.96 5.47 -1.02
C LEU A 358 -23.68 6.27 -2.29
N GLU A 359 -23.59 7.60 -2.16
CA GLU A 359 -23.29 8.48 -3.29
C GLU A 359 -21.93 8.14 -3.92
N GLY A 360 -21.94 7.87 -5.23
CA GLY A 360 -20.73 7.51 -5.96
C GLY A 360 -19.79 8.71 -6.12
N LEU A 361 -18.51 8.55 -5.76
CA LEU A 361 -17.51 9.62 -5.83
C LEU A 361 -17.33 10.16 -7.26
N ARG A 362 -17.07 11.47 -7.39
CA ARG A 362 -16.72 12.12 -8.68
C ARG A 362 -15.27 12.60 -8.69
N SER A 363 -14.61 12.38 -9.82
CA SER A 363 -13.23 12.79 -10.07
C SER A 363 -13.20 14.03 -10.96
N THR A 364 -12.29 14.94 -10.65
CA THR A 364 -12.06 16.18 -11.39
C THR A 364 -10.59 16.33 -11.77
N PHE A 365 -10.28 17.23 -12.70
CA PHE A 365 -8.91 17.45 -13.17
C PHE A 365 -8.26 18.64 -12.46
N ALA A 366 -7.30 18.40 -11.57
CA ALA A 366 -6.49 19.46 -10.98
C ALA A 366 -5.57 20.13 -12.04
N PRO A 367 -5.38 21.47 -12.02
CA PRO A 367 -5.84 22.44 -11.03
C PRO A 367 -7.19 23.11 -11.37
N GLY A 368 -8.12 22.43 -12.05
CA GLY A 368 -9.44 22.96 -12.40
C GLY A 368 -9.49 23.65 -13.77
N LEU A 369 -8.60 23.29 -14.69
CA LEU A 369 -8.57 23.85 -16.05
C LEU A 369 -9.54 23.14 -17.01
N ILE A 370 -10.00 21.95 -16.65
CA ILE A 370 -11.00 21.18 -17.38
C ILE A 370 -12.25 21.14 -16.47
N PRO A 371 -13.41 21.65 -16.93
CA PRO A 371 -14.61 21.75 -16.10
C PRO A 371 -15.36 20.43 -15.96
N ASP A 372 -15.06 19.45 -16.82
CA ASP A 372 -15.71 18.14 -16.82
C ASP A 372 -15.28 17.31 -15.60
N ASP A 373 -16.21 16.50 -15.14
CA ASP A 373 -16.02 15.49 -14.10
C ASP A 373 -16.61 14.14 -14.55
N PHE A 374 -16.30 13.08 -13.82
CA PHE A 374 -16.76 11.74 -14.14
C PHE A 374 -16.83 10.89 -12.87
N ARG A 375 -17.57 9.78 -12.91
CA ARG A 375 -17.60 8.82 -11.79
C ARG A 375 -16.20 8.28 -11.54
N SER A 376 -15.79 8.34 -10.29
CA SER A 376 -14.47 7.87 -9.87
C SER A 376 -14.44 6.36 -10.00
N THR A 377 -13.38 5.87 -10.62
CA THR A 377 -13.00 4.46 -10.62
C THR A 377 -11.56 4.38 -10.19
N ASN A 378 -11.17 3.25 -9.60
CA ASN A 378 -9.80 3.01 -9.17
C ASN A 378 -8.93 2.61 -10.37
N ARG A 379 -8.73 3.59 -11.26
CA ARG A 379 -8.16 3.39 -12.59
C ARG A 379 -6.95 4.29 -12.82
N SER A 380 -6.01 3.82 -13.63
CA SER A 380 -4.83 4.60 -14.01
C SER A 380 -5.20 5.85 -14.83
N THR A 381 -4.35 6.88 -14.76
CA THR A 381 -4.48 8.13 -15.52
C THR A 381 -4.46 7.94 -17.04
N TYR A 382 -3.77 6.89 -17.52
CA TYR A 382 -3.75 6.49 -18.92
C TYR A 382 -3.63 4.98 -19.04
N GLN A 383 -3.99 4.44 -20.20
CA GLN A 383 -3.99 3.01 -20.45
C GLN A 383 -3.50 2.68 -21.85
N GLN A 384 -2.81 1.55 -21.95
CA GLN A 384 -2.36 0.98 -23.20
C GLN A 384 -2.72 -0.49 -23.19
N VAL A 385 -3.30 -0.93 -24.30
CA VAL A 385 -3.66 -2.32 -24.55
C VAL A 385 -2.95 -2.66 -25.84
N ILE A 386 -1.96 -3.55 -25.75
CA ILE A 386 -1.00 -3.81 -26.81
C ILE A 386 -0.97 -5.30 -27.09
N GLU A 387 -1.10 -5.65 -28.37
CA GLU A 387 -0.89 -7.01 -28.87
C GLU A 387 0.32 -7.01 -29.82
N PHE A 388 1.26 -7.92 -29.59
CA PHE A 388 2.44 -8.09 -30.44
C PHE A 388 2.12 -9.07 -31.57
N GLY A 389 1.40 -8.59 -32.59
CA GLY A 389 1.06 -9.39 -33.76
C GLY A 389 2.29 -9.86 -34.56
N PRO A 390 2.13 -10.86 -35.45
CA PRO A 390 3.22 -11.39 -36.27
C PRO A 390 3.86 -10.28 -37.12
N PRO A 391 5.14 -10.46 -37.54
CA PRO A 391 5.76 -9.49 -38.45
C PRO A 391 4.91 -9.31 -39.70
N PRO A 392 4.82 -8.08 -40.24
CA PRO A 392 4.13 -7.85 -41.51
C PRO A 392 4.77 -8.76 -42.57
N SER A 393 3.92 -9.46 -43.30
CA SER A 393 4.28 -10.41 -44.37
C SER A 393 5.02 -9.74 -45.52
#